data_AF-A0A7Z7FTJ9-F1
#
_entry.id   AF-A0A7Z7FTJ9-F1
#
_cell.length_a   1.000
_cell.length_b   1.000
_cell.length_c   1.000
_cell.angle_alpha   90.00
_cell.angle_beta   90.00
_cell.angle_gamma   90.00
#
_symmetry.space_group_name_H-M   'P 1'
#
loop_
_entity.id
_entity.type
_entity.pdbx_description
1 polymer ?
#
loop_
_entity_poly.entity_id
_entity_poly.type
_entity_poly.pdbx_seq_one_letter_code
_entity_poly.pdbx_strand_id
1 'polypeptide(L)'
;MAARKLRISLPGGKTIDVQPTLEDRLNFETTLRRNRGWGDLKDNALKLEPFLAWSAAKRTGELDLSWDEFTSGETAALDVEAVKDDDEAPAGDDLTVNETVGKGTRRGRSTNSPSPSA
;
A
#
# COMPACT_ATOMS: atom_id res chain seq x y z
N MET A 1 -0.74 9.61 -4.58
CA MET A 1 -1.46 8.37 -4.21
C MET A 1 -2.17 8.65 -2.90
N ALA A 2 -3.50 8.70 -2.90
CA ALA A 2 -4.26 8.80 -1.65
C ALA A 2 -3.93 7.56 -0.79
N ALA A 3 -3.65 7.79 0.48
CA ALA A 3 -3.33 6.71 1.40
C ALA A 3 -4.63 5.95 1.70
N ARG A 4 -4.66 4.64 1.42
CA ARG A 4 -5.85 3.80 1.62
C ARG A 4 -6.11 3.66 3.12
N LYS A 5 -7.20 4.24 3.63
CA LYS A 5 -7.64 4.06 5.03
C LYS A 5 -8.27 2.68 5.20
N LEU A 6 -8.11 2.10 6.38
CA LEU A 6 -8.75 0.85 6.78
C LEU A 6 -9.69 1.14 7.96
N ARG A 7 -10.90 0.57 7.90
CA ARG A 7 -11.88 0.60 8.98
C ARG A 7 -11.91 -0.75 9.67
N ILE A 8 -11.79 -0.73 11.00
CA ILE A 8 -11.88 -1.89 11.87
C ILE A 8 -13.24 -1.84 12.57
N SER A 9 -14.02 -2.91 12.44
CA SER A 9 -15.27 -3.09 13.17
C SER A 9 -15.03 -4.00 14.38
N LEU A 10 -15.32 -3.50 15.57
CA LEU A 10 -15.13 -4.20 16.83
C LEU A 10 -16.48 -4.67 17.44
N PRO A 11 -16.46 -5.64 18.35
CA PRO A 11 -17.62 -6.04 19.13
C PRO A 11 -18.24 -4.85 19.86
N GLY A 12 -19.58 -4.82 19.94
CA GLY A 12 -20.32 -3.70 20.54
C GLY A 12 -20.55 -2.52 19.60
N GLY A 13 -20.26 -2.65 18.30
CA GLY A 13 -20.57 -1.64 17.28
C GLY A 13 -19.57 -0.48 17.20
N LYS A 14 -18.42 -0.60 17.86
CA LYS A 14 -17.34 0.40 17.76
C LYS A 14 -16.60 0.24 16.44
N THR A 15 -16.40 1.34 15.71
CA THR A 15 -15.59 1.38 14.50
C THR A 15 -14.37 2.28 14.70
N ILE A 16 -13.23 1.88 14.12
CA ILE A 16 -11.98 2.63 14.19
C ILE A 16 -11.39 2.75 12.78
N ASP A 17 -11.17 3.99 12.34
CA ASP A 17 -10.55 4.27 11.04
C ASP A 17 -9.06 4.54 11.25
N VAL A 18 -8.21 3.77 10.58
CA VAL A 18 -6.75 3.85 10.70
C VAL A 18 -6.09 4.00 9.33
N GLN A 19 -4.93 4.67 9.32
CA GLN A 19 -4.11 4.81 8.13
C GLN A 19 -2.85 3.96 8.24
N PRO A 20 -2.74 2.85 7.49
CA PRO A 20 -1.50 2.10 7.38
C PRO A 20 -0.39 2.92 6.74
N THR A 21 0.82 2.72 7.24
CA THR A 21 2.05 3.34 6.76
C THR A 21 3.02 2.29 6.20
N LEU A 22 4.18 2.73 5.69
CA LEU A 22 5.22 1.80 5.23
C LEU A 22 5.78 0.94 6.39
N GLU A 23 5.85 1.50 7.60
CA GLU A 23 6.30 0.79 8.80
C GLU A 23 5.43 -0.44 9.07
N ASP A 24 4.11 -0.28 8.98
CA ASP A 24 3.15 -1.36 9.19
C ASP A 24 3.35 -2.51 8.17
N ARG A 25 3.70 -2.17 6.93
CA ARG A 25 4.01 -3.15 5.87
C ARG A 25 5.32 -3.89 6.11
N LEU A 26 6.36 -3.18 6.52
CA LEU A 26 7.66 -3.79 6.85
C LEU A 26 7.56 -4.69 8.09
N ASN A 27 6.71 -4.31 9.06
CA ASN A 27 6.41 -5.13 10.22
C ASN A 27 5.71 -6.44 9.83
N PHE A 28 4.78 -6.40 8.88
CA PHE A 28 4.15 -7.62 8.35
C PHE A 28 5.18 -8.54 7.69
N GLU A 29 6.04 -7.99 6.83
CA GLU A 29 7.07 -8.77 6.14
C GLU A 29 8.07 -9.38 7.12
N THR A 30 8.48 -8.62 8.14
CA THR A 30 9.34 -9.11 9.23
C THR A 30 8.66 -10.23 10.02
N THR A 31 7.36 -10.09 10.29
CA THR A 31 6.57 -11.09 11.02
C THR A 31 6.44 -12.38 10.22
N LEU A 32 6.18 -12.30 8.91
CA LEU A 32 6.15 -13.48 8.02
C LEU A 32 7.49 -14.22 7.98
N ARG A 33 8.61 -13.48 7.86
CA ARG A 33 9.95 -14.09 7.84
C ARG A 33 10.27 -14.80 9.16
N ARG A 34 9.78 -14.29 10.28
CA ARG A 34 9.94 -14.90 11.61
C ARG A 34 9.01 -16.10 11.81
N ASN A 35 7.78 -16.02 11.32
CA ASN A 35 6.76 -17.06 11.45
C ASN A 35 6.63 -17.88 10.16
N ARG A 36 7.61 -18.78 9.93
CA ARG A 36 7.60 -19.70 8.77
C ARG A 36 6.32 -20.51 8.60
N GLY A 37 5.57 -20.75 9.68
CA GLY A 37 4.27 -21.43 9.64
C GLY A 37 3.15 -20.62 8.97
N TRP A 38 3.36 -19.34 8.67
CA TRP A 38 2.38 -18.55 7.93
C TRP A 38 2.49 -18.74 6.42
N GLY A 39 3.61 -19.24 5.88
CA GLY A 39 3.81 -19.40 4.43
C GLY A 39 4.25 -18.10 3.74
N ASP A 40 4.22 -18.10 2.40
CA ASP A 40 4.67 -16.95 1.61
C ASP A 40 3.67 -15.79 1.62
N LEU A 41 4.13 -14.58 1.32
CA LEU A 41 3.30 -13.37 1.27
C LEU A 41 2.05 -13.55 0.39
N LYS A 42 2.21 -14.28 -0.73
CA LYS A 42 1.14 -14.53 -1.71
C LYS A 42 0.01 -15.39 -1.14
N ASP A 43 0.32 -16.26 -0.19
CA ASP A 43 -0.63 -17.18 0.45
C ASP A 43 -1.32 -16.52 1.66
N ASN A 44 -0.82 -15.37 2.12
CA ASN A 44 -1.32 -14.64 3.28
C ASN A 44 -2.11 -13.38 2.92
N ALA A 45 -2.69 -13.31 1.71
CA ALA A 45 -3.50 -12.17 1.28
C ALA A 45 -4.61 -11.82 2.29
N LEU A 46 -5.23 -12.84 2.91
CA LEU A 46 -6.27 -12.68 3.93
C LEU A 46 -5.76 -12.11 5.26
N LYS A 47 -4.46 -12.25 5.56
CA LYS A 47 -3.86 -11.73 6.80
C LYS A 47 -3.25 -10.34 6.63
N LEU A 48 -2.94 -9.94 5.39
CA LEU A 48 -2.28 -8.68 5.11
C LEU A 48 -3.12 -7.48 5.59
N GLU A 49 -4.35 -7.35 5.11
CA GLU A 49 -5.20 -6.19 5.45
C GLU A 49 -5.51 -6.13 6.96
N PRO A 50 -5.90 -7.23 7.64
CA PRO A 50 -6.11 -7.23 9.08
C PRO A 50 -4.84 -6.91 9.87
N PHE A 51 -3.66 -7.39 9.43
CA PHE A 51 -2.39 -7.07 10.11
C PHE A 51 -2.02 -5.60 9.99
N LEU A 52 -2.22 -5.01 8.81
CA LEU A 52 -1.98 -3.59 8.60
C LEU A 52 -2.91 -2.73 9.45
N ALA A 53 -4.19 -3.13 9.56
CA ALA A 53 -5.15 -2.43 10.40
C ALA A 53 -4.77 -2.53 11.89
N TRP A 54 -4.44 -3.73 12.38
CA TRP A 54 -3.99 -3.95 13.76
C TRP A 54 -2.71 -3.17 14.09
N SER A 55 -1.68 -3.27 13.23
CA SER A 55 -0.41 -2.57 13.43
C SER A 55 -0.60 -1.05 13.47
N ALA A 56 -1.41 -0.52 12.55
CA ALA A 56 -1.70 0.91 12.51
C ALA A 56 -2.47 1.36 13.76
N ALA A 57 -3.51 0.63 14.17
CA ALA A 57 -4.30 0.94 15.36
C ALA A 57 -3.48 0.88 16.65
N LYS A 58 -2.54 -0.08 16.73
CA LYS A 58 -1.62 -0.22 17.86
C LYS A 58 -0.62 0.93 17.92
N ARG A 59 -0.06 1.33 16.77
CA ARG A 59 0.86 2.47 16.67
C ARG A 59 0.19 3.79 17.03
N THR A 60 -1.07 3.99 16.66
CA THR A 60 -1.82 5.23 16.99
C THR A 60 -2.41 5.24 18.39
N GLY A 61 -2.32 4.12 19.13
CA GLY A 61 -2.87 4.00 20.49
C GLY A 61 -4.40 3.83 20.53
N GLU A 62 -5.03 3.52 19.39
CA GLU A 62 -6.47 3.29 19.29
C GLU A 62 -6.87 1.89 19.79
N LEU A 63 -5.94 0.94 19.68
CA LEU A 63 -6.08 -0.43 20.18
C LEU A 63 -4.81 -0.86 20.91
N ASP A 64 -4.96 -1.42 22.11
CA ASP A 64 -3.88 -2.09 22.84
C ASP A 64 -4.16 -3.60 22.94
N LEU A 65 -4.39 -4.23 21.79
CA LEU A 65 -4.61 -5.66 21.68
C LEU A 65 -3.35 -6.33 21.11
N SER A 66 -3.09 -7.57 21.52
CA SER A 66 -2.18 -8.48 20.81
C SER A 66 -2.79 -8.90 19.47
N TRP A 67 -1.95 -9.45 18.58
CA TRP A 67 -2.42 -9.95 17.28
C TRP A 67 -3.44 -11.08 17.44
N ASP A 68 -3.25 -11.95 18.42
CA ASP A 68 -4.14 -13.08 18.67
C ASP A 68 -5.49 -12.61 19.23
N GLU A 69 -5.50 -11.62 20.14
CA GLU A 69 -6.74 -11.00 20.65
C GLU A 69 -7.49 -10.18 19.60
N PHE A 70 -6.78 -9.65 18.61
CA PHE A 70 -7.35 -8.93 17.48
C PHE A 70 -8.02 -9.87 16.48
N THR A 71 -7.49 -11.09 16.31
CA THR A 71 -7.95 -12.04 15.29
C THR A 71 -8.80 -13.19 15.83
N SER A 72 -8.79 -13.41 17.14
CA SER A 72 -9.48 -14.52 17.79
C SER A 72 -9.92 -14.16 19.20
N GLY A 73 -11.04 -14.75 19.65
CA GLY A 73 -11.60 -14.52 20.97
C GLY A 73 -12.76 -13.51 20.99
N GLU A 74 -13.15 -13.08 22.19
CA GLU A 74 -14.33 -12.21 22.41
C GLU A 74 -14.10 -10.75 22.00
N THR A 75 -12.83 -10.32 21.92
CA THR A 75 -12.42 -8.97 21.49
C THR A 75 -12.00 -8.91 20.02
N ALA A 76 -12.14 -10.01 19.29
CA ALA A 76 -11.68 -10.10 17.91
C ALA A 76 -12.39 -9.06 17.03
N ALA A 77 -11.65 -8.46 16.11
CA ALA A 77 -12.21 -7.63 15.07
C ALA A 77 -13.22 -8.45 14.25
N LEU A 78 -14.43 -7.92 14.11
CA LEU A 78 -15.50 -8.53 13.34
C LEU A 78 -15.24 -8.40 11.85
N ASP A 79 -14.68 -7.25 11.44
CA ASP A 79 -14.41 -6.95 10.04
C ASP A 79 -13.27 -5.92 9.89
N VAL A 80 -12.57 -5.98 8.78
CA VAL A 80 -11.57 -5.00 8.35
C VAL A 80 -11.80 -4.69 6.87
N GLU A 81 -12.24 -3.48 6.58
CA GLU A 81 -12.53 -3.05 5.21
C GLU A 81 -11.70 -1.83 4.82
N ALA A 82 -11.43 -1.68 3.52
CA ALA A 82 -10.84 -0.45 3.04
C ALA A 82 -11.91 0.61 2.81
N VAL A 83 -11.72 1.76 3.44
CA VAL A 83 -12.56 2.93 3.20
C VAL A 83 -12.16 3.48 1.84
N LYS A 84 -13.11 3.50 0.90
CA LYS A 84 -12.96 4.29 -0.32
C LYS A 84 -13.17 5.74 0.08
N ASP A 85 -12.15 6.57 -0.09
CA ASP A 85 -12.38 8.01 -0.09
C ASP A 85 -13.23 8.29 -1.35
N ASP A 86 -14.54 8.48 -1.18
CA ASP A 86 -15.45 8.94 -2.25
C ASP A 86 -15.17 10.42 -2.57
N ASP A 87 -13.95 10.74 -2.99
CA ASP A 87 -13.63 12.00 -3.67
C ASP A 87 -14.02 11.84 -5.16
N GLU A 88 -15.32 11.72 -5.41
CA GLU A 88 -15.89 12.04 -6.72
C GLU A 88 -15.98 13.56 -6.84
N ALA A 89 -14.85 14.18 -7.20
CA ALA A 89 -14.92 15.48 -7.86
C ALA A 89 -15.31 15.22 -9.33
N PRO A 90 -16.43 15.75 -9.85
CA PRO A 90 -16.73 15.67 -11.28
C PRO A 90 -15.77 16.64 -11.99
N ALA A 91 -14.57 16.17 -12.32
CA ALA A 91 -13.70 16.86 -13.25
C ALA A 91 -14.14 16.46 -14.66
N GLY A 92 -14.99 17.30 -15.24
CA GLY A 92 -15.38 17.22 -16.64
C GLY A 92 -14.17 17.21 -17.58
N ASP A 93 -14.32 16.42 -18.63
CA ASP A 93 -13.90 16.68 -20.01
C ASP A 93 -12.81 17.74 -20.22
N ASP A 94 -11.56 17.29 -20.43
CA ASP A 94 -10.70 17.89 -21.48
C ASP A 94 -9.63 16.89 -21.93
N LEU A 95 -9.90 16.24 -23.07
CA LEU A 95 -8.93 15.48 -23.85
C LEU A 95 -7.99 16.46 -24.58
N THR A 96 -6.80 16.73 -24.03
CA THR A 96 -5.70 17.25 -24.86
C THR A 96 -4.63 16.19 -25.07
N VAL A 97 -4.76 15.47 -26.18
CA VAL A 97 -3.69 14.69 -26.80
C VAL A 97 -2.69 15.68 -27.37
N ASN A 98 -1.50 15.81 -26.77
CA ASN A 98 -0.43 16.58 -27.40
C ASN A 98 0.30 15.69 -28.42
N GLU A 99 -0.28 15.57 -29.61
CA GLU A 99 0.41 15.07 -30.79
C GLU A 99 1.55 16.04 -31.15
N THR A 100 2.79 15.67 -30.84
CA THR A 100 3.95 16.18 -31.59
C THR A 100 4.66 15.02 -32.28
N VAL A 101 3.95 14.43 -33.23
CA VAL A 101 4.54 13.69 -34.34
C VAL A 101 4.88 14.68 -35.46
N GLY A 102 6.17 14.73 -35.80
CA GLY A 102 6.71 15.34 -37.02
C GLY A 102 7.61 16.55 -36.74
N LYS A 103 8.70 16.79 -37.46
CA LYS A 103 9.23 16.18 -38.67
C LYS A 103 10.60 16.86 -38.93
N GLY A 104 11.68 16.08 -38.89
CA GLY A 104 12.95 16.24 -39.62
C GLY A 104 13.73 17.57 -39.63
N THR A 105 15.02 17.49 -39.27
CA THR A 105 16.12 17.92 -40.16
C THR A 105 17.38 17.08 -39.91
N ARG A 106 17.99 16.66 -41.02
CA ARG A 106 19.22 15.89 -41.18
C ARG A 106 20.45 16.82 -41.14
N ARG A 107 21.62 16.24 -40.84
CA ARG A 107 23.02 16.73 -40.99
C ARG A 107 23.60 17.32 -39.71
N GLY A 108 24.80 16.97 -39.25
CA GLY A 108 25.93 16.37 -39.97
C GLY A 108 26.92 15.63 -39.07
N ARG A 109 27.59 14.69 -39.72
CA ARG A 109 28.90 14.12 -39.44
C ARG A 109 29.91 15.22 -39.04
N SER A 110 30.64 15.01 -37.96
CA SER A 110 32.10 15.17 -37.97
C SER A 110 32.76 14.33 -36.88
N THR A 111 33.86 13.72 -37.27
CA THR A 111 34.70 12.73 -36.62
C THR A 111 35.64 13.36 -35.60
N ASN A 112 35.97 12.64 -34.51
CA ASN A 112 37.36 12.32 -34.17
C ASN A 112 37.44 11.31 -33.02
N SER A 113 37.90 10.10 -33.36
CA SER A 113 38.63 9.22 -32.45
C SER A 113 40.05 9.79 -32.23
N PRO A 114 40.77 9.35 -31.19
CA PRO A 114 41.67 8.21 -31.41
C PRO A 114 41.71 7.21 -30.24
N SER A 115 41.76 5.93 -30.58
CA SER A 115 42.40 4.85 -29.80
C SER A 115 43.79 4.58 -30.44
N PRO A 116 44.68 3.70 -29.94
CA PRO A 116 44.57 2.77 -28.81
C PRO A 116 45.83 2.69 -27.91
N SER A 117 45.79 1.73 -26.99
CA SER A 117 46.84 1.18 -26.13
C SER A 117 48.22 0.99 -26.77
N ALA A 118 49.24 1.14 -25.92
CA ALA A 118 50.49 0.36 -25.93
C ALA A 118 50.77 -0.08 -24.49
#